data_AF-W2QMD6-F1
#
_entry.id   AF-W2QMD6-F1
#
_cell.length_a   1.000
_cell.length_b   1.000
_cell.length_c   1.000
_cell.angle_alpha   90.00
_cell.angle_beta   90.00
_cell.angle_gamma   90.00
#
_symmetry.space_group_name_H-M   'P 1'
#
loop_
_entity.id
_entity.type
_entity.pdbx_description
1 polymer ?
#
loop_
_entity_poly.entity_id
_entity_poly.type
_entity_poly.pdbx_seq_one_letter_code
_entity_poly.pdbx_strand_id
1 'polypeptide(L)'
;MTNYIDTYLCDETFLLGQLRCYSQYFGDPRIELQQIEAAAPGVLIANATLSITVTKLALRHAFPHLLVYKGTSASKIASLRDRLIGRRLDCSVSMNFMFDGETGRVATIETYIDLMAALFRVLGSLENVSQVLDHALVG
;
A
#
# COMPACT_ATOMS: atom_id res chain seq x y z
N MET A 1 14.73 -5.32 -0.69
CA MET A 1 14.25 -4.15 -1.45
C MET A 1 12.92 -4.58 -2.04
N THR A 2 11.86 -4.49 -1.25
CA THR A 2 10.54 -5.00 -1.66
C THR A 2 9.73 -3.81 -2.12
N ASN A 3 9.93 -3.45 -3.39
CA ASN A 3 9.00 -2.58 -4.10
C ASN A 3 7.83 -3.48 -4.51
N TYR A 4 6.64 -3.21 -3.98
CA TYR A 4 5.44 -3.85 -4.48
C TYR A 4 5.15 -3.27 -5.87
N ILE A 5 5.17 -4.14 -6.88
CA ILE A 5 4.86 -3.80 -8.27
C ILE A 5 3.47 -4.34 -8.55
N ASP A 6 2.54 -3.42 -8.62
CA ASP A 6 1.16 -3.67 -8.96
C ASP A 6 0.97 -3.27 -10.43
N THR A 7 1.26 -4.20 -11.35
CA THR A 7 1.06 -4.01 -12.79
C THR A 7 -0.33 -4.48 -13.16
N TYR A 8 -1.26 -3.53 -13.38
CA TYR A 8 -2.64 -3.84 -13.72
C TYR A 8 -3.01 -3.36 -15.11
N LEU A 9 -3.44 -4.29 -15.97
CA LEU A 9 -4.32 -3.94 -17.08
C LEU A 9 -5.54 -3.24 -16.46
N CYS A 10 -5.78 -1.99 -16.82
CA CYS A 10 -6.90 -1.20 -16.31
C CYS A 10 -8.21 -1.68 -16.93
N ASP A 11 -8.68 -2.84 -16.48
CA ASP A 11 -10.10 -3.12 -16.39
C ASP A 11 -10.70 -2.19 -15.33
N GLU A 12 -11.80 -1.51 -15.68
CA GLU A 12 -12.55 -0.62 -14.78
C GLU A 12 -12.90 -1.29 -13.44
N THR A 13 -13.19 -2.59 -13.47
CA THR A 13 -13.52 -3.38 -12.28
C THR A 13 -12.33 -3.57 -11.34
N PHE A 14 -11.11 -3.62 -11.90
CA PHE A 14 -9.89 -3.79 -11.12
C PHE A 14 -9.61 -2.54 -10.28
N LEU A 15 -9.63 -1.35 -10.90
CA LEU A 15 -9.37 -0.09 -10.22
C LEU A 15 -10.42 0.21 -9.14
N LEU A 16 -11.71 0.00 -9.47
CA LEU A 16 -12.78 0.13 -8.50
C LEU A 16 -12.63 -0.87 -7.35
N GLY A 17 -12.15 -2.08 -7.64
CA GLY A 17 -11.81 -3.09 -6.65
C GLY A 17 -10.75 -2.61 -5.66
N GLN A 18 -9.62 -2.08 -6.14
CA GLN A 18 -8.58 -1.56 -5.26
C GLN A 18 -9.03 -0.33 -4.45
N LEU A 19 -9.70 0.65 -5.08
CA LEU A 19 -10.24 1.80 -4.36
C LEU A 19 -11.23 1.37 -3.26
N ARG A 20 -12.03 0.33 -3.54
CA ARG A 20 -12.92 -0.28 -2.55
C ARG A 20 -12.13 -0.96 -1.43
N CYS A 21 -11.08 -1.71 -1.73
CA CYS A 21 -10.22 -2.31 -0.70
C CYS A 21 -9.62 -1.23 0.21
N TYR A 22 -9.07 -0.16 -0.35
CA TYR A 22 -8.50 0.93 0.45
C TYR A 22 -9.54 1.62 1.34
N SER A 23 -10.71 1.94 0.78
CA SER A 23 -11.80 2.61 1.51
C SER A 23 -12.45 1.73 2.58
N GLN A 24 -12.51 0.41 2.38
CA GLN A 24 -13.15 -0.50 3.33
C GLN A 24 -12.19 -1.00 4.41
N TYR A 25 -10.93 -1.27 4.06
CA TYR A 25 -9.98 -1.88 4.98
C TYR A 25 -9.23 -0.84 5.81
N PHE A 26 -8.87 0.29 5.21
CA PHE A 26 -8.10 1.32 5.89
C PHE A 26 -8.98 2.49 6.34
N GLY A 27 -8.62 3.10 7.46
CA GLY A 27 -9.35 4.21 8.03
C GLY A 27 -8.88 5.54 7.45
N ASP A 28 -9.81 6.39 7.03
CA ASP A 28 -9.55 7.72 6.47
C ASP A 28 -8.43 7.72 5.40
N PRO A 29 -8.56 6.90 4.33
CA PRO A 29 -7.58 6.92 3.24
C PRO A 29 -7.62 8.29 2.55
N ARG A 30 -6.44 8.89 2.38
CA ARG A 30 -6.25 10.17 1.67
C ARG A 30 -5.11 10.03 0.70
N ILE A 31 -5.27 10.58 -0.49
CA ILE A 31 -4.20 10.71 -1.46
C ILE A 31 -3.95 12.19 -1.72
N GLU A 32 -2.70 12.62 -1.54
CA GLU A 32 -2.28 13.99 -1.77
C GLU A 32 -1.26 14.00 -2.90
N LEU A 33 -1.71 14.46 -4.07
CA LEU A 33 -0.87 14.57 -5.25
C LEU A 33 0.18 15.68 -5.05
N GLN A 34 1.43 15.34 -5.28
CA GLN A 34 2.56 16.26 -5.13
C GLN A 34 3.06 16.75 -6.49
N GLN A 35 3.13 15.86 -7.47
CA GLN A 35 3.64 16.16 -8.79
C GLN A 35 2.99 15.25 -9.83
N ILE A 36 2.75 15.80 -11.02
CA ILE A 36 2.48 15.03 -12.24
C ILE A 36 3.43 15.52 -13.31
N GLU A 37 4.00 14.58 -14.07
CA GLU A 37 4.83 14.87 -15.23
C GLU A 37 4.51 13.94 -16.39
N ALA A 38 4.68 14.44 -17.61
CA ALA A 38 4.67 13.63 -18.81
C ALA A 38 6.07 13.08 -19.05
N ALA A 39 6.29 11.80 -18.77
CA ALA A 39 7.60 11.16 -18.89
C ALA A 39 7.94 10.78 -20.34
N ALA A 40 6.91 10.45 -21.13
CA ALA A 40 7.01 10.12 -22.56
C ALA A 40 5.65 10.32 -23.24
N PRO A 41 5.55 10.29 -24.58
CA PRO A 41 4.24 10.26 -25.26
C PRO A 41 3.38 9.10 -24.73
N GLY A 42 2.20 9.42 -24.21
CA GLY A 42 1.28 8.44 -23.63
C GLY A 42 1.66 7.92 -22.24
N VAL A 43 2.67 8.48 -21.57
CA VAL A 43 3.07 8.07 -20.21
C VAL A 43 3.08 9.27 -19.27
N LEU A 44 2.28 9.21 -18.20
CA LEU A 44 2.29 10.16 -17.10
C LEU A 44 2.81 9.49 -15.82
N ILE A 45 3.67 10.18 -15.09
CA ILE A 45 4.11 9.76 -13.76
C ILE A 45 3.51 10.74 -12.75
N ALA A 46 2.84 10.20 -11.73
CA ALA A 46 2.30 10.98 -10.62
C ALA A 46 2.92 10.53 -9.31
N ASN A 47 3.51 11.48 -8.57
CA ASN A 47 4.01 11.24 -7.23
C ASN A 47 3.02 11.83 -6.22
N ALA A 48 2.73 11.07 -5.18
CA ALA A 48 1.73 11.42 -4.17
C ALA A 48 2.14 10.88 -2.79
N THR A 49 1.47 11.38 -1.76
CA THR A 49 1.44 10.74 -0.45
C THR A 49 0.10 10.04 -0.27
N LEU A 50 0.13 8.73 -0.02
CA LEU A 50 -1.04 7.95 0.40
C LEU A 50 -1.00 7.82 1.92
N SER A 51 -1.96 8.43 2.59
CA SER A 51 -2.09 8.35 4.03
C SER A 51 -3.26 7.43 4.38
N ILE A 52 -2.99 6.38 5.15
CA ILE A 52 -3.96 5.35 5.56
C ILE A 52 -3.87 5.07 7.06
N THR A 53 -5.00 4.76 7.71
CA THR A 53 -5.00 4.29 9.11
C THR A 53 -5.17 2.78 9.16
N VAL A 54 -4.29 2.08 9.87
CA VAL A 54 -4.37 0.63 10.01
C VAL A 54 -5.53 0.27 10.94
N THR A 55 -6.62 -0.27 10.38
CA THR A 55 -7.77 -0.74 11.16
C THR A 55 -7.65 -2.25 11.46
N LYS A 56 -8.61 -2.79 12.22
CA LYS A 56 -8.71 -4.25 12.42
C LYS A 56 -8.96 -4.98 11.10
N LEU A 57 -9.69 -4.37 10.16
CA LEU A 57 -9.90 -4.92 8.83
C LEU A 57 -8.61 -4.89 8.02
N ALA A 58 -7.87 -3.78 8.05
CA ALA A 58 -6.54 -3.70 7.42
C ALA A 58 -5.61 -4.80 7.95
N LEU A 59 -5.55 -5.05 9.26
CA LEU A 59 -4.77 -6.17 9.79
C LEU A 59 -5.28 -7.52 9.29
N ARG A 60 -6.59 -7.74 9.25
CA ARG A 60 -7.16 -9.02 8.78
C ARG A 60 -6.85 -9.30 7.32
N HIS A 61 -6.84 -8.27 6.48
CA HIS A 61 -6.70 -8.42 5.04
C HIS A 61 -5.25 -8.26 4.57
N ALA A 62 -4.51 -7.27 5.06
CA ALA A 62 -3.14 -6.98 4.63
C ALA A 62 -2.08 -7.65 5.51
N PHE A 63 -2.36 -7.93 6.80
CA PHE A 63 -1.38 -8.51 7.73
C PHE A 63 -1.97 -9.66 8.57
N PRO A 64 -2.66 -10.65 7.97
CA PRO A 64 -3.43 -11.66 8.71
C PRO A 64 -2.58 -12.46 9.71
N HIS A 65 -1.30 -12.65 9.41
CA HIS A 65 -0.36 -13.34 10.27
C HIS A 65 -0.17 -12.65 11.64
N LEU A 66 -0.38 -11.33 11.73
CA LEU A 66 -0.32 -10.59 13.00
C LEU A 66 -1.51 -10.86 13.93
N LEU A 67 -2.54 -11.55 13.44
CA LEU A 67 -3.70 -11.97 14.22
C LEU A 67 -3.57 -13.41 14.73
N VAL A 68 -2.56 -14.16 14.29
CA VAL A 68 -2.36 -15.56 14.67
C VAL A 68 -1.42 -15.66 15.86
N TYR A 69 -1.87 -16.33 16.92
CA TYR A 69 -1.10 -16.54 18.15
C TYR A 69 -0.66 -17.99 18.25
N LYS A 70 0.56 -18.31 17.80
CA LYS A 70 1.15 -19.64 18.03
C LYS A 70 2.64 -19.53 18.35
N GLY A 71 3.09 -20.23 19.39
CA GLY A 71 4.50 -20.41 19.73
C GLY A 71 5.15 -19.28 20.54
N THR A 72 6.48 -19.37 20.69
CA THR A 72 7.32 -18.51 21.53
C THR A 72 7.42 -17.05 21.04
N SER A 73 7.02 -16.77 19.80
CA SER A 73 7.00 -15.42 19.21
C SER A 73 5.67 -14.66 19.41
N ALA A 74 4.67 -15.27 20.06
CA ALA A 74 3.34 -14.70 20.22
C ALA A 74 3.33 -13.32 20.90
N SER A 75 4.22 -13.09 21.88
CA SER A 75 4.35 -11.80 22.57
C SER A 75 4.90 -10.69 21.67
N LYS A 76 5.86 -11.03 20.79
CA LYS A 76 6.44 -10.08 19.83
C LYS A 76 5.43 -9.71 18.75
N ILE A 77 4.70 -10.70 18.21
CA ILE A 77 3.65 -10.47 17.20
C ILE A 77 2.51 -9.61 17.78
N ALA A 78 2.08 -9.90 19.01
CA ALA A 78 1.09 -9.07 19.71
C ALA A 78 1.55 -7.61 19.84
N SER A 79 2.80 -7.40 20.23
CA SER A 79 3.40 -6.06 20.35
C SER A 79 3.44 -5.32 19.00
N LEU A 80 3.85 -5.99 17.92
CA LEU A 80 3.85 -5.38 16.57
C LEU A 80 2.44 -4.98 16.13
N ARG A 81 1.46 -5.88 16.34
CA ARG A 81 0.06 -5.60 16.05
C ARG A 81 -0.47 -4.39 16.82
N ASP A 82 -0.20 -4.33 18.12
CA ASP A 82 -0.68 -3.26 19.00
C ASP A 82 -0.01 -1.92 18.68
N ARG A 83 1.22 -1.95 18.16
CA ARG A 83 1.90 -0.76 17.63
C ARG A 83 1.34 -0.28 16.32
N LEU A 84 0.79 -1.15 15.48
CA LEU A 84 0.24 -0.80 14.16
C LEU A 84 -1.22 -0.38 14.22
N ILE A 85 -2.06 -1.09 14.98
CA ILE A 85 -3.50 -0.81 15.01
C ILE A 85 -3.79 0.64 15.42
N GLY A 86 -4.64 1.30 14.64
CA GLY A 86 -5.01 2.70 14.82
C GLY A 86 -3.92 3.71 14.42
N ARG A 87 -2.76 3.27 13.94
CA ARG A 87 -1.71 4.20 13.47
C ARG A 87 -1.95 4.65 12.04
N ARG A 88 -1.62 5.92 11.82
CA ARG A 88 -1.49 6.53 10.50
C ARG A 88 -0.17 6.06 9.87
N LEU A 89 -0.25 5.57 8.64
CA LEU A 89 0.88 5.33 7.77
C LEU A 89 0.78 6.35 6.63
N ASP A 90 1.79 7.20 6.53
CA ASP A 90 1.97 8.06 5.36
C ASP A 90 2.97 7.37 4.46
N CYS A 91 2.51 6.93 3.29
CA CYS A 91 3.29 6.19 2.31
C CYS A 91 3.60 7.10 1.12
N SER A 92 4.86 7.19 0.72
CA SER A 92 5.19 7.78 -0.57
C SER A 92 4.71 6.84 -1.68
N VAL A 93 4.03 7.39 -2.68
CA VAL A 93 3.47 6.64 -3.80
C VAL A 93 3.90 7.24 -5.12
N SER A 94 4.27 6.38 -6.07
CA SER A 94 4.46 6.73 -7.47
C SER A 94 3.51 5.92 -8.32
N MET A 95 2.81 6.57 -9.26
CA MET A 95 1.85 5.94 -10.17
C MET A 95 2.25 6.26 -11.61
N ASN A 96 2.47 5.23 -12.42
CA ASN A 96 2.73 5.36 -13.85
C ASN A 96 1.45 5.06 -14.62
N PHE A 97 0.88 6.06 -15.27
CA PHE A 97 -0.29 5.95 -16.14
C PHE A 97 0.18 5.79 -17.58
N MET A 98 -0.15 4.66 -18.20
CA MET A 98 0.07 4.41 -19.63
C MET A 98 -1.25 4.55 -20.36
N PHE A 99 -1.28 5.43 -21.35
CA PHE A 99 -2.45 5.74 -22.16
C PHE A 99 -2.43 4.96 -23.45
N ASP A 100 -3.60 4.45 -23.83
CA ASP A 100 -3.85 3.88 -25.14
C ASP A 100 -3.82 4.99 -26.21
N GLY A 101 -2.99 4.80 -27.24
CA GLY A 101 -2.74 5.82 -28.26
C GLY A 101 -3.92 6.08 -29.20
N GLU A 102 -4.85 5.14 -29.33
CA GLU A 102 -6.01 5.26 -30.23
C GLU A 102 -7.21 5.91 -29.53
N THR A 103 -7.46 5.53 -28.27
CA THR A 103 -8.64 5.97 -27.50
C THR A 103 -8.34 7.12 -26.54
N GLY A 104 -7.06 7.36 -26.21
CA GLY A 104 -6.64 8.36 -25.22
C GLY A 104 -7.03 8.02 -23.78
N ARG A 105 -7.43 6.77 -23.51
CA ARG A 105 -7.78 6.29 -22.16
C ARG A 105 -6.58 5.69 -21.46
N VAL A 106 -6.60 5.64 -20.13
CA VAL A 106 -5.59 4.90 -19.36
C VAL A 106 -5.76 3.40 -19.62
N ALA A 107 -4.75 2.77 -20.21
CA ALA A 107 -4.71 1.34 -20.47
C ALA A 107 -4.13 0.56 -19.28
N THR A 108 -3.16 1.15 -18.58
CA THR A 108 -2.43 0.50 -17.48
C THR A 108 -2.05 1.54 -16.44
N ILE A 109 -2.15 1.16 -15.16
CA ILE A 109 -1.61 1.92 -14.03
C ILE A 109 -0.66 1.00 -13.29
N GLU A 110 0.59 1.42 -13.15
CA GLU A 110 1.54 0.79 -12.23
C GLU A 110 1.66 1.64 -10.98
N THR A 111 1.42 1.04 -9.81
CA THR A 111 1.51 1.75 -8.53
C THR A 111 2.64 1.18 -7.69
N TYR A 112 3.45 2.08 -7.13
CA TYR A 112 4.56 1.77 -6.24
C TYR A 112 4.33 2.47 -4.91
N ILE A 113 4.25 1.72 -3.82
CA ILE A 113 3.98 2.25 -2.47
C ILE A 113 5.16 1.93 -1.55
N ASP A 114 5.80 2.96 -0.99
CA ASP A 114 6.87 2.78 0.00
C ASP A 114 6.30 2.51 1.39
N LEU A 115 5.76 1.30 1.56
CA LEU A 115 5.26 0.82 2.83
C LEU A 115 6.39 0.55 3.83
N MET A 116 7.59 0.24 3.36
CA MET A 116 8.74 -0.03 4.22
C MET A 116 9.09 1.22 5.05
N ALA A 117 9.25 2.37 4.40
CA ALA A 117 9.57 3.62 5.10
C ALA A 117 8.43 4.03 6.05
N ALA A 118 7.17 3.85 5.63
CA ALA A 118 6.00 4.15 6.46
C ALA A 118 5.96 3.28 7.72
N LEU A 119 6.15 1.97 7.60
CA LEU A 119 6.20 1.05 8.72
C LEU A 119 7.43 1.31 9.60
N PHE A 120 8.57 1.66 9.03
CA PHE A 120 9.77 1.98 9.80
C PHE A 120 9.55 3.20 10.71
N ARG A 121 8.85 4.23 10.23
CA ARG A 121 8.47 5.40 11.06
C ARG A 121 7.65 5.00 12.30
N VAL A 122 6.79 3.99 12.18
CA VAL A 122 5.94 3.51 13.29
C VAL A 122 6.67 2.49 14.19
N LEU A 123 7.45 1.60 13.58
CA LEU A 123 8.05 0.44 14.23
C LEU A 123 9.47 0.68 14.74
N GLY A 124 10.17 1.67 14.22
CA GLY A 124 11.50 2.12 14.66
C GLY A 124 12.62 1.08 14.50
N SER A 125 12.38 -0.02 13.78
CA SER A 125 13.34 -1.10 13.60
C SER A 125 13.07 -1.83 12.29
N LEU A 126 14.12 -2.00 11.47
CA LEU A 126 14.04 -2.78 10.24
C LEU A 126 13.70 -4.26 10.51
N GLU A 127 14.14 -4.81 11.64
CA GLU A 127 13.78 -6.18 12.03
C GLU A 127 12.26 -6.30 12.22
N ASN A 128 11.66 -5.33 12.91
CA ASN A 128 10.21 -5.30 13.12
C ASN A 128 9.45 -5.08 11.80
N VAL A 129 9.96 -4.22 10.91
CA VAL A 129 9.37 -4.00 9.58
C VAL A 129 9.43 -5.27 8.75
N SER A 130 10.58 -5.95 8.74
CA SER A 130 10.76 -7.23 8.04
C SER A 130 9.75 -8.25 8.54
N GLN A 131 9.57 -8.38 9.86
CA GLN A 131 8.60 -9.31 10.44
C GLN A 131 7.15 -9.02 10.05
N VAL A 132 6.78 -7.74 9.92
CA VAL A 132 5.44 -7.34 9.47
C VAL A 132 5.25 -7.60 7.98
N LEU A 133 6.31 -7.48 7.17
CA LEU A 133 6.23 -7.63 5.71
C LEU A 133 6.38 -9.08 5.23
N ASP A 134 7.07 -9.95 5.97
CA ASP A 134 7.43 -11.32 5.54
C ASP A 134 6.24 -12.19 5.12
N HIS A 135 5.06 -11.91 5.66
CA HIS A 135 3.80 -12.62 5.35
C HIS A 135 2.63 -11.66 5.12
N ALA A 136 2.93 -10.43 4.70
CA ALA A 136 1.90 -9.47 4.37
C ALA A 136 1.24 -9.82 3.03
N LEU A 137 -0.07 -9.60 2.94
CA LEU A 137 -0.86 -9.73 1.72
C LEU A 137 -1.17 -8.32 1.17
N VAL A 138 -0.11 -7.51 1.03
CA VAL A 138 -0.24 -6.18 0.45
C VAL A 138 -0.04 -6.33 -1.05
N GLY A 139 -1.08 -6.04 -1.82
CA GLY A 139 -1.17 -6.15 -3.28
C GLY A 139 -2.58 -5.76 -3.68
#